data_AF-S2YA44-F1
#
_entry.id   AF-S2YA44-F1
#
_cell.length_a   1.000
_cell.length_b   1.000
_cell.length_c   1.000
_cell.angle_alpha   90.00
_cell.angle_beta   90.00
_cell.angle_gamma   90.00
#
_symmetry.space_group_name_H-M   'P 1'
#
loop_
_entity.id
_entity.type
_entity.pdbx_description
1 polymer ?
#
loop_
_entity_poly.entity_id
_entity_poly.type
_entity_poly.pdbx_seq_one_letter_code
_entity_poly.pdbx_strand_id
1 'polypeptide(L)'
;MRPKEKLEQIAADAALSVPDKEARIIELLSGESDRGVAAAVDCLVETDDERAADFAAIHLALLPGAREGKTRAAERLRGAGPMVRSASRLVPWLPGELLDGFVADYVADPKAGSPLSDVIFEIGVNAPDRLRPFADKVESHFIHRSLLSGSPDELVDAFLERWREEDDDYDAIEAVALIRTPHAVRTLIAVREEFEDAEEWEILLELAGLLPDTEKSAGHPPAYLGSVVDEAESPHVMGGHVDGPVPVCPACSAPAQRVLTVAAEAVPFGLAQDASFFWYTCSCGALETTTVRVGPGERYVFYGPHGVSDPSRSIVPGKRAMALEPHPNQVGVSLEALAGASRHQVGGLPRWVEYDAHPHCPECREAMPFLASVDSGPTPFGAMGFRGTLFCFWCNDCGVSVTQHQS
;
A
#
# COMPACT_ATOMS: atom_id res chain seq x y z
N MET A 1 -15.01 9.34 32.23
CA MET A 1 -15.29 9.65 30.82
C MET A 1 -15.05 8.37 30.03
N ARG A 2 -16.08 7.86 29.37
CA ARG A 2 -15.99 6.66 28.53
C ARG A 2 -15.06 6.92 27.34
N PRO A 3 -14.40 5.91 26.75
CA PRO A 3 -13.50 6.10 25.60
C PRO A 3 -14.14 6.91 24.47
N LYS A 4 -15.40 6.62 24.11
CA LYS A 4 -16.20 7.39 23.13
C LYS A 4 -16.21 8.90 23.42
N GLU A 5 -16.54 9.29 24.64
CA GLU A 5 -16.67 10.71 25.04
C GLU A 5 -15.32 11.44 24.92
N LYS A 6 -14.20 10.75 25.22
CA LYS A 6 -12.86 11.32 25.02
C LYS A 6 -12.52 11.46 23.54
N LEU A 7 -12.87 10.48 22.73
CA LEU A 7 -12.63 10.50 21.28
C LEU A 7 -13.39 11.65 20.63
N GLU A 8 -14.68 11.81 20.93
CA GLU A 8 -15.50 12.94 20.47
C GLU A 8 -14.91 14.28 20.89
N GLN A 9 -14.42 14.39 22.13
CA GLN A 9 -13.74 15.60 22.61
C GLN A 9 -12.48 15.92 21.78
N ILE A 10 -11.63 14.92 21.51
CA ILE A 10 -10.41 15.11 20.70
C ILE A 10 -10.78 15.48 19.26
N ALA A 11 -11.75 14.79 18.67
CA ALA A 11 -12.21 15.04 17.29
C ALA A 11 -12.78 16.46 17.12
N ALA A 12 -13.50 16.96 18.13
CA ALA A 12 -14.08 18.30 18.15
C ALA A 12 -13.08 19.43 18.48
N ASP A 13 -11.90 19.11 19.02
CA ASP A 13 -10.92 20.12 19.44
C ASP A 13 -10.38 20.91 18.24
N ALA A 14 -10.75 22.18 18.13
CA ALA A 14 -10.30 23.06 17.04
C ALA A 14 -8.85 23.52 17.18
N ALA A 15 -8.21 23.33 18.35
CA ALA A 15 -6.82 23.68 18.58
C ALA A 15 -5.84 22.62 18.04
N LEU A 16 -6.33 21.42 17.74
CA LEU A 16 -5.52 20.32 17.21
C LEU A 16 -5.59 20.26 15.69
N SER A 17 -4.43 20.04 15.06
CA SER A 17 -4.38 19.67 13.66
C SER A 17 -4.96 18.25 13.44
N VAL A 18 -5.27 17.89 12.20
CA VAL A 18 -5.73 16.52 11.88
C VAL A 18 -4.70 15.46 12.33
N PRO A 19 -3.40 15.58 12.01
CA PRO A 19 -2.39 14.65 12.52
C PRO A 19 -2.32 14.58 14.05
N ASP A 20 -2.47 15.71 14.75
CA ASP A 20 -2.47 15.71 16.23
C ASP A 20 -3.70 14.99 16.80
N LYS A 21 -4.86 15.07 16.13
CA LYS A 21 -6.06 14.33 16.51
C LYS A 21 -5.87 12.84 16.30
N GLU A 22 -5.35 12.43 15.16
CA GLU A 22 -5.05 11.03 14.86
C GLU A 22 -4.10 10.45 15.91
N ALA A 23 -2.98 11.13 16.17
CA ALA A 23 -1.98 10.68 17.14
C ALA A 23 -2.59 10.51 18.54
N ARG A 24 -3.40 11.47 19.01
CA ARG A 24 -4.05 11.39 20.32
C ARG A 24 -5.14 10.34 20.40
N ILE A 25 -5.89 10.11 19.33
CA ILE A 25 -6.94 9.08 19.29
C ILE A 25 -6.30 7.69 19.23
N ILE A 26 -5.23 7.51 18.45
CA ILE A 26 -4.44 6.27 18.44
C ILE A 26 -3.86 6.01 19.84
N GLU A 27 -3.24 7.02 20.48
CA GLU A 27 -2.72 6.88 21.85
C GLU A 27 -3.83 6.50 22.84
N LEU A 28 -5.01 7.14 22.75
CA LEU A 28 -6.17 6.84 23.57
C LEU A 28 -6.63 5.38 23.40
N LEU A 29 -6.82 4.93 22.16
CA LEU A 29 -7.40 3.62 21.87
C LEU A 29 -6.38 2.48 22.04
N SER A 30 -5.12 2.69 21.66
CA SER A 30 -4.05 1.71 21.85
C SER A 30 -3.77 1.43 23.34
N GLY A 31 -4.14 2.34 24.25
CA GLY A 31 -4.05 2.14 25.71
C GLY A 31 -5.16 1.28 26.31
N GLU A 32 -6.22 0.97 25.56
CA GLU A 32 -7.32 0.11 26.02
C GLU A 32 -6.96 -1.39 25.87
N SER A 33 -7.76 -2.26 26.49
CA SER A 33 -7.69 -3.70 26.20
C SER A 33 -7.87 -3.96 24.71
N ASP A 34 -7.33 -5.06 24.18
CA ASP A 34 -7.43 -5.46 22.77
C ASP A 34 -6.91 -4.43 21.74
N ARG A 35 -6.11 -3.44 22.18
CA ARG A 35 -5.66 -2.28 21.39
C ARG A 35 -6.81 -1.37 20.95
N GLY A 36 -7.92 -1.39 21.70
CA GLY A 36 -9.05 -0.49 21.50
C GLY A 36 -9.97 -0.87 20.34
N VAL A 37 -9.94 -2.12 19.86
CA VAL A 37 -10.90 -2.66 18.90
C VAL A 37 -12.33 -2.51 19.45
N ALA A 38 -12.59 -3.00 20.66
CA ALA A 38 -13.93 -2.91 21.24
C ALA A 38 -14.38 -1.45 21.42
N ALA A 39 -13.49 -0.59 21.93
CA ALA A 39 -13.77 0.83 22.13
C ALA A 39 -14.05 1.58 20.81
N ALA A 40 -13.29 1.29 19.74
CA ALA A 40 -13.50 1.88 18.43
C ALA A 40 -14.83 1.42 17.80
N VAL A 41 -15.15 0.13 17.91
CA VAL A 41 -16.43 -0.43 17.42
C VAL A 41 -17.61 0.17 18.18
N ASP A 42 -17.54 0.25 19.52
CA ASP A 42 -18.60 0.85 20.32
C ASP A 42 -18.76 2.35 20.00
N CYS A 43 -17.66 3.06 19.75
CA CYS A 43 -17.73 4.45 19.26
C CYS A 43 -18.47 4.55 17.92
N LEU A 44 -18.11 3.72 16.92
CA LEU A 44 -18.77 3.69 15.61
C LEU A 44 -20.25 3.30 15.68
N VAL A 45 -20.61 2.46 16.65
CA VAL A 45 -21.99 2.01 16.83
C VAL A 45 -22.87 3.07 17.50
N GLU A 46 -22.31 3.79 18.48
CA GLU A 46 -23.05 4.70 19.35
C GLU A 46 -22.94 6.18 18.97
N THR A 47 -21.92 6.62 18.22
CA THR A 47 -21.74 8.04 17.91
C THR A 47 -22.68 8.51 16.80
N ASP A 48 -23.02 9.81 16.85
CA ASP A 48 -23.68 10.53 15.77
C ASP A 48 -22.76 11.64 15.20
N ASP A 49 -21.48 11.68 15.63
CA ASP A 49 -20.48 12.65 15.18
C ASP A 49 -19.64 12.04 14.04
N GLU A 50 -19.71 12.66 12.85
CA GLU A 50 -19.00 12.21 11.65
C GLU A 50 -17.47 12.18 11.82
N ARG A 51 -16.90 13.14 12.55
CA ARG A 51 -15.44 13.21 12.77
C ARG A 51 -14.98 12.12 13.71
N ALA A 52 -15.73 11.90 14.80
CA ALA A 52 -15.46 10.82 15.73
C ALA A 52 -15.52 9.46 15.01
N ALA A 53 -16.51 9.28 14.13
CA ALA A 53 -16.64 8.08 13.33
C ALA A 53 -15.45 7.86 12.38
N ASP A 54 -15.00 8.89 11.66
CA ASP A 54 -13.86 8.76 10.76
C ASP A 54 -12.58 8.37 11.50
N PHE A 55 -12.25 9.03 12.61
CA PHE A 55 -11.06 8.68 13.39
C PHE A 55 -11.14 7.28 14.01
N ALA A 56 -12.31 6.86 14.51
CA ALA A 56 -12.49 5.50 15.01
C ALA A 56 -12.33 4.44 13.90
N ALA A 57 -12.82 4.73 12.69
CA ALA A 57 -12.66 3.85 11.53
C ALA A 57 -11.20 3.80 11.04
N ILE A 58 -10.48 4.92 11.06
CA ILE A 58 -9.04 4.99 10.78
C ILE A 58 -8.27 4.09 11.75
N HIS A 59 -8.49 4.23 13.07
CA HIS A 59 -7.84 3.38 14.07
C HIS A 59 -8.12 1.90 13.83
N LEU A 60 -9.39 1.55 13.61
CA LEU A 60 -9.78 0.16 13.39
C LEU A 60 -9.16 -0.43 12.12
N ALA A 61 -8.94 0.38 11.07
CA ALA A 61 -8.25 -0.02 9.86
C ALA A 61 -6.76 -0.34 10.11
N LEU A 62 -6.11 0.27 11.09
CA LEU A 62 -4.71 -0.02 11.40
C LEU A 62 -4.50 -1.39 12.06
N LEU A 63 -5.55 -1.99 12.62
CA LEU A 63 -5.47 -3.21 13.42
C LEU A 63 -5.80 -4.47 12.58
N PRO A 64 -4.90 -5.45 12.50
CA PRO A 64 -5.17 -6.72 11.83
C PRO A 64 -6.08 -7.61 12.68
N GLY A 65 -6.76 -8.58 12.06
CA GLY A 65 -7.53 -9.61 12.78
C GLY A 65 -8.85 -9.15 13.43
N ALA A 66 -9.21 -7.86 13.31
CA ALA A 66 -10.45 -7.31 13.87
C ALA A 66 -11.67 -7.44 12.94
N ARG A 67 -11.75 -8.51 12.13
CA ARG A 67 -12.74 -8.63 11.03
C ARG A 67 -14.20 -8.55 11.50
N GLU A 68 -14.53 -9.21 12.60
CA GLU A 68 -15.89 -9.19 13.17
C GLU A 68 -16.28 -7.77 13.60
N GLY A 69 -15.38 -7.08 14.31
CA GLY A 69 -15.57 -5.68 14.72
C GLY A 69 -15.72 -4.74 13.53
N LYS A 70 -14.85 -4.86 12.52
CA LYS A 70 -14.92 -4.10 11.26
C LYS A 70 -16.26 -4.31 10.54
N THR A 71 -16.74 -5.55 10.49
CA THR A 71 -18.03 -5.90 9.87
C THR A 71 -19.19 -5.27 10.63
N ARG A 72 -19.27 -5.48 11.95
CA ARG A 72 -20.33 -4.91 12.80
C ARG A 72 -20.40 -3.38 12.70
N ALA A 73 -19.25 -2.72 12.69
CA ALA A 73 -19.18 -1.27 12.52
C ALA A 73 -19.71 -0.83 11.14
N ALA A 74 -19.27 -1.49 10.07
CA ALA A 74 -19.69 -1.16 8.71
C ALA A 74 -21.19 -1.42 8.47
N GLU A 75 -21.77 -2.48 9.03
CA GLU A 75 -23.22 -2.73 8.99
C GLU A 75 -24.02 -1.56 9.58
N ARG A 76 -23.58 -1.03 10.71
CA ARG A 76 -24.20 0.14 11.34
C ARG A 76 -24.00 1.43 10.54
N LEU A 77 -22.83 1.62 9.94
CA LEU A 77 -22.50 2.81 9.13
C LEU A 77 -23.27 2.86 7.81
N ARG A 78 -23.62 1.71 7.22
CA ARG A 78 -24.37 1.61 5.95
C ARG A 78 -25.68 2.42 5.98
N GLY A 79 -26.38 2.42 7.10
CA GLY A 79 -27.62 3.19 7.30
C GLY A 79 -27.44 4.55 7.99
N ALA A 80 -26.22 5.03 8.19
CA ALA A 80 -25.91 6.15 9.09
C ALA A 80 -25.89 7.53 8.42
N GLY A 81 -26.52 7.69 7.24
CA GLY A 81 -26.51 8.96 6.52
C GLY A 81 -25.09 9.40 6.16
N PRO A 82 -24.65 10.64 6.48
CA PRO A 82 -23.31 11.13 6.15
C PRO A 82 -22.15 10.29 6.69
N MET A 83 -22.33 9.64 7.86
CA MET A 83 -21.29 8.80 8.47
C MET A 83 -20.95 7.55 7.66
N VAL A 84 -21.75 7.18 6.65
CA VAL A 84 -21.46 6.02 5.79
C VAL A 84 -20.07 6.13 5.13
N ARG A 85 -19.58 7.36 4.90
CA ARG A 85 -18.22 7.63 4.43
C ARG A 85 -17.16 6.89 5.25
N SER A 86 -17.29 6.83 6.58
CA SER A 86 -16.30 6.21 7.45
C SER A 86 -16.17 4.69 7.21
N ALA A 87 -17.18 4.04 6.62
CA ALA A 87 -17.09 2.63 6.25
C ALA A 87 -16.09 2.38 5.10
N SER A 88 -15.72 3.40 4.31
CA SER A 88 -14.73 3.28 3.24
C SER A 88 -13.40 2.75 3.77
N ARG A 89 -12.98 3.19 4.96
CA ARG A 89 -11.74 2.75 5.64
C ARG A 89 -11.73 1.25 5.93
N LEU A 90 -12.90 0.63 6.06
CA LEU A 90 -13.05 -0.76 6.49
C LEU A 90 -13.26 -1.73 5.32
N VAL A 91 -13.56 -1.23 4.12
CA VAL A 91 -13.87 -2.01 2.91
C VAL A 91 -12.94 -3.21 2.69
N PRO A 92 -11.60 -3.10 2.85
CA PRO A 92 -10.71 -4.21 2.53
C PRO A 92 -10.92 -5.48 3.38
N TRP A 93 -11.66 -5.43 4.48
CA TRP A 93 -11.90 -6.59 5.33
C TRP A 93 -13.36 -7.06 5.37
N LEU A 94 -14.25 -6.34 4.69
CA LEU A 94 -15.68 -6.62 4.76
C LEU A 94 -16.06 -7.90 4.00
N PRO A 95 -17.07 -8.64 4.46
CA PRO A 95 -17.59 -9.79 3.72
C PRO A 95 -18.26 -9.35 2.43
N GLY A 96 -18.24 -10.24 1.42
CA GLY A 96 -18.78 -9.96 0.09
C GLY A 96 -20.23 -9.50 0.10
N GLU A 97 -21.09 -10.15 0.89
CA GLU A 97 -22.51 -9.80 0.99
C GLU A 97 -22.74 -8.36 1.47
N LEU A 98 -21.89 -7.86 2.38
CA LEU A 98 -21.98 -6.49 2.86
C LEU A 98 -21.51 -5.48 1.78
N LEU A 99 -20.44 -5.83 1.05
CA LEU A 99 -19.98 -5.03 -0.09
C LEU A 99 -21.06 -4.92 -1.18
N ASP A 100 -21.70 -6.04 -1.54
CA ASP A 100 -22.80 -6.08 -2.49
C ASP A 100 -23.98 -5.21 -2.03
N GLY A 101 -24.20 -5.15 -0.72
CA GLY A 101 -25.14 -4.24 -0.09
C GLY A 101 -24.83 -2.76 -0.36
N PHE A 102 -23.59 -2.32 -0.13
CA PHE A 102 -23.18 -0.94 -0.42
C PHE A 102 -23.30 -0.61 -1.92
N VAL A 103 -22.93 -1.54 -2.79
CA VAL A 103 -23.08 -1.38 -4.25
C VAL A 103 -24.55 -1.23 -4.63
N ALA A 104 -25.44 -2.06 -4.09
CA ALA A 104 -26.87 -1.98 -4.35
C ALA A 104 -27.47 -0.63 -3.90
N ASP A 105 -27.08 -0.13 -2.73
CA ASP A 105 -27.53 1.16 -2.21
C ASP A 105 -27.11 2.31 -3.13
N TYR A 106 -25.87 2.28 -3.65
CA TYR A 106 -25.37 3.31 -4.56
C TYR A 106 -26.08 3.25 -5.91
N VAL A 107 -26.23 2.05 -6.46
CA VAL A 107 -26.89 1.83 -7.77
C VAL A 107 -28.36 2.26 -7.75
N ALA A 108 -29.02 2.23 -6.59
CA ALA A 108 -30.40 2.69 -6.44
C ALA A 108 -30.55 4.22 -6.52
N ASP A 109 -29.51 4.98 -6.15
CA ASP A 109 -29.50 6.45 -6.16
C ASP A 109 -28.08 6.99 -6.42
N PRO A 110 -27.55 6.80 -7.66
CA PRO A 110 -26.17 7.15 -7.98
C PRO A 110 -26.01 8.67 -7.94
N LYS A 111 -25.21 9.13 -6.98
CA LYS A 111 -24.91 10.55 -6.79
C LYS A 111 -23.42 10.75 -6.63
N ALA A 112 -22.80 11.42 -7.60
CA ALA A 112 -21.43 11.88 -7.50
C ALA A 112 -21.24 12.75 -6.23
N GLY A 113 -20.16 12.51 -5.50
CA GLY A 113 -19.84 13.22 -4.26
C GLY A 113 -20.74 12.91 -3.06
N SER A 114 -21.63 11.92 -3.16
CA SER A 114 -22.35 11.42 -1.99
C SER A 114 -21.39 10.75 -1.00
N PRO A 115 -21.66 10.75 0.31
CA PRO A 115 -20.84 10.01 1.29
C PRO A 115 -20.62 8.52 0.94
N LEU A 116 -21.58 7.92 0.22
CA LEU A 116 -21.49 6.55 -0.25
C LEU A 116 -20.48 6.38 -1.40
N SER A 117 -20.21 7.42 -2.20
CA SER A 117 -19.23 7.34 -3.29
C SER A 117 -17.82 7.04 -2.80
N ASP A 118 -17.47 7.43 -1.58
CA ASP A 118 -16.18 7.11 -0.98
C ASP A 118 -16.06 5.60 -0.67
N VAL A 119 -17.17 4.97 -0.25
CA VAL A 119 -17.22 3.52 -0.05
C VAL A 119 -17.13 2.80 -1.40
N ILE A 120 -17.85 3.27 -2.42
CA ILE A 120 -17.81 2.69 -3.77
C ILE A 120 -16.43 2.83 -4.42
N PHE A 121 -15.75 3.96 -4.21
CA PHE A 121 -14.38 4.15 -4.62
C PHE A 121 -13.46 3.08 -4.02
N GLU A 122 -13.52 2.88 -2.70
CA GLU A 122 -12.73 1.85 -2.03
C GLU A 122 -13.11 0.42 -2.46
N ILE A 123 -14.38 0.16 -2.80
CA ILE A 123 -14.82 -1.12 -3.39
C ILE A 123 -14.18 -1.30 -4.77
N GLY A 124 -14.12 -0.25 -5.60
CA GLY A 124 -13.45 -0.31 -6.89
C GLY A 124 -11.96 -0.64 -6.74
N VAL A 125 -11.28 -0.03 -5.76
CA VAL A 125 -9.85 -0.30 -5.49
C VAL A 125 -9.60 -1.74 -5.02
N ASN A 126 -10.42 -2.23 -4.09
CA ASN A 126 -10.14 -3.48 -3.37
C ASN A 126 -10.90 -4.70 -3.93
N ALA A 127 -12.04 -4.50 -4.58
CA ALA A 127 -12.87 -5.58 -5.12
C ALA A 127 -13.52 -5.16 -6.46
N PRO A 128 -12.71 -4.79 -7.47
CA PRO A 128 -13.22 -4.21 -8.72
C PRO A 128 -14.25 -5.09 -9.42
N ASP A 129 -14.09 -6.42 -9.38
CA ASP A 129 -15.01 -7.39 -9.99
C ASP A 129 -16.46 -7.26 -9.49
N ARG A 130 -16.68 -6.79 -8.25
CA ARG A 130 -18.02 -6.60 -7.70
C ARG A 130 -18.71 -5.36 -8.24
N LEU A 131 -17.94 -4.34 -8.59
CA LEU A 131 -18.46 -3.06 -9.07
C LEU A 131 -18.51 -3.00 -10.61
N ARG A 132 -17.63 -3.73 -11.30
CA ARG A 132 -17.54 -3.76 -12.78
C ARG A 132 -18.88 -4.03 -13.49
N PRO A 133 -19.78 -4.92 -13.01
CA PRO A 133 -21.09 -5.13 -13.64
C PRO A 133 -22.01 -3.89 -13.63
N PHE A 134 -21.68 -2.87 -12.86
CA PHE A 134 -22.43 -1.62 -12.71
C PHE A 134 -21.62 -0.40 -13.13
N ALA A 135 -20.52 -0.58 -13.86
CA ALA A 135 -19.63 0.51 -14.27
C ALA A 135 -20.37 1.60 -15.06
N ASP A 136 -21.38 1.25 -15.85
CA ASP A 136 -22.24 2.19 -16.59
C ASP A 136 -23.03 3.17 -15.70
N LYS A 137 -23.19 2.83 -14.42
CA LYS A 137 -23.88 3.67 -13.41
C LYS A 137 -22.92 4.49 -12.55
N VAL A 138 -21.61 4.31 -12.74
CA VAL A 138 -20.57 5.04 -12.03
C VAL A 138 -20.21 6.27 -12.85
N GLU A 139 -20.41 7.46 -12.28
CA GLU A 139 -20.11 8.73 -12.97
C GLU A 139 -18.64 9.16 -12.82
N SER A 140 -17.93 8.64 -11.81
CA SER A 140 -16.58 9.09 -11.47
C SER A 140 -15.49 8.41 -12.30
N HIS A 141 -14.70 9.21 -13.03
CA HIS A 141 -13.52 8.74 -13.76
C HIS A 141 -12.52 8.01 -12.86
N PHE A 142 -12.30 8.50 -11.64
CA PHE A 142 -11.39 7.84 -10.68
C PHE A 142 -11.86 6.44 -10.27
N ILE A 143 -13.18 6.24 -10.20
CA ILE A 143 -13.73 4.92 -9.91
C ILE A 143 -13.59 4.03 -11.14
N HIS A 144 -13.84 4.52 -12.35
CA HIS A 144 -13.59 3.74 -13.58
C HIS A 144 -12.14 3.26 -13.68
N ARG A 145 -11.18 4.15 -13.39
CA ARG A 145 -9.76 3.78 -13.37
C ARG A 145 -9.45 2.69 -12.34
N SER A 146 -10.09 2.69 -11.17
CA SER A 146 -9.86 1.63 -10.17
C SER A 146 -10.41 0.25 -10.59
N LEU A 147 -11.29 0.21 -11.60
CA LEU A 147 -11.84 -1.05 -12.15
C LEU A 147 -10.93 -1.73 -13.18
N LEU A 148 -9.87 -1.06 -13.66
CA LEU A 148 -9.04 -1.55 -14.76
C LEU A 148 -8.40 -2.90 -14.46
N SER A 149 -7.83 -3.10 -13.26
CA SER A 149 -7.20 -4.37 -12.93
C SER A 149 -8.17 -5.55 -13.02
N GLY A 150 -7.79 -6.53 -13.84
CA GLY A 150 -8.59 -7.72 -14.14
C GLY A 150 -9.80 -7.45 -15.05
N SER A 151 -9.83 -6.30 -15.72
CA SER A 151 -10.89 -5.99 -16.68
C SER A 151 -10.88 -6.91 -17.90
N PRO A 152 -12.01 -7.04 -18.61
CA PRO A 152 -12.13 -7.86 -19.80
C PRO A 152 -11.16 -7.45 -20.90
N ASP A 153 -10.72 -8.43 -21.69
CA ASP A 153 -9.76 -8.25 -22.78
C ASP A 153 -10.29 -7.33 -23.89
N GLU A 154 -11.60 -7.17 -24.04
CA GLU A 154 -12.19 -6.22 -24.99
C GLU A 154 -11.82 -4.76 -24.67
N LEU A 155 -11.56 -4.43 -23.39
CA LEU A 155 -11.08 -3.09 -23.03
C LEU A 155 -9.61 -2.89 -23.41
N VAL A 156 -8.79 -3.94 -23.38
CA VAL A 156 -7.40 -3.88 -23.86
C VAL A 156 -7.39 -3.49 -25.34
N ASP A 157 -8.20 -4.17 -26.14
CA ASP A 157 -8.28 -3.91 -27.58
C ASP A 157 -8.79 -2.49 -27.87
N ALA A 158 -9.81 -2.04 -27.13
CA ALA A 158 -10.37 -0.68 -27.28
C ALA A 158 -9.38 0.44 -26.89
N PHE A 159 -8.63 0.26 -25.81
CA PHE A 159 -7.61 1.23 -25.40
C PHE A 159 -6.43 1.25 -26.36
N LEU A 160 -6.00 0.09 -26.87
CA LEU A 160 -4.95 0.04 -27.88
C LEU A 160 -5.37 0.73 -29.19
N GLU A 161 -6.61 0.51 -29.63
CA GLU A 161 -7.17 1.21 -30.81
C GLU A 161 -7.15 2.73 -30.60
N ARG A 162 -7.63 3.19 -29.43
CA ARG A 162 -7.61 4.61 -29.07
C ARG A 162 -6.20 5.20 -29.06
N TRP A 163 -5.23 4.52 -28.44
CA TRP A 163 -3.83 4.96 -28.40
C TRP A 163 -3.28 5.23 -29.82
N ARG A 164 -3.55 4.34 -30.78
CA ARG A 164 -3.12 4.49 -32.17
C ARG A 164 -3.88 5.55 -32.96
N GLU A 165 -5.16 5.77 -32.64
CA GLU A 165 -6.00 6.76 -33.35
C GLU A 165 -5.77 8.19 -32.86
N GLU A 166 -5.44 8.36 -31.57
CA GLU A 166 -5.35 9.67 -30.90
C GLU A 166 -3.92 10.22 -30.79
N ASP A 167 -3.01 9.79 -31.67
CA ASP A 167 -1.61 10.26 -31.76
C ASP A 167 -0.84 10.00 -30.44
N ASP A 168 -0.74 8.72 -30.07
CA ASP A 168 -0.02 8.22 -28.91
C ASP A 168 -0.56 8.72 -27.55
N ASP A 169 -1.87 8.64 -27.36
CA ASP A 169 -2.51 8.96 -26.07
C ASP A 169 -2.00 8.05 -24.93
N TYR A 170 -1.06 8.58 -24.14
CA TYR A 170 -0.40 7.85 -23.07
C TYR A 170 -1.38 7.27 -22.05
N ASP A 171 -2.48 7.97 -21.75
CA ASP A 171 -3.50 7.50 -20.81
C ASP A 171 -4.15 6.19 -21.29
N ALA A 172 -4.29 6.01 -22.61
CA ALA A 172 -4.88 4.82 -23.20
C ALA A 172 -3.93 3.62 -23.11
N ILE A 173 -2.65 3.78 -23.46
CA ILE A 173 -1.69 2.66 -23.37
C ILE A 173 -1.33 2.31 -21.92
N GLU A 174 -1.33 3.31 -21.04
CA GLU A 174 -1.24 3.11 -19.59
C GLU A 174 -2.43 2.31 -19.05
N ALA A 175 -3.65 2.60 -19.52
CA ALA A 175 -4.83 1.82 -19.16
C ALA A 175 -4.68 0.34 -19.57
N VAL A 176 -4.07 0.05 -20.73
CA VAL A 176 -3.72 -1.32 -21.13
C VAL A 176 -2.81 -1.97 -20.08
N ALA A 177 -1.74 -1.28 -19.65
CA ALA A 177 -0.85 -1.80 -18.62
C ALA A 177 -1.56 -2.08 -17.29
N LEU A 178 -2.48 -1.20 -16.86
CA LEU A 178 -3.19 -1.35 -15.58
C LEU A 178 -4.24 -2.47 -15.57
N ILE A 179 -4.62 -3.02 -16.73
CA ILE A 179 -5.55 -4.16 -16.84
C ILE A 179 -4.92 -5.46 -16.34
N ARG A 180 -3.62 -5.67 -16.59
CA ARG A 180 -2.82 -6.78 -16.01
C ARG A 180 -3.36 -8.18 -16.31
N THR A 181 -4.04 -8.36 -17.44
CA THR A 181 -4.39 -9.69 -17.95
C THR A 181 -3.25 -10.24 -18.81
N PRO A 182 -3.18 -11.57 -19.02
CA PRO A 182 -2.24 -12.13 -19.98
C PRO A 182 -2.38 -11.54 -21.39
N HIS A 183 -3.57 -11.08 -21.78
CA HIS A 183 -3.79 -10.41 -23.05
C HIS A 183 -3.19 -9.01 -23.07
N ALA A 184 -3.38 -8.21 -22.01
CA ALA A 184 -2.73 -6.91 -21.86
C ALA A 184 -1.20 -7.00 -21.99
N VAL A 185 -0.57 -7.95 -21.28
CA VAL A 185 0.89 -8.17 -21.36
C VAL A 185 1.35 -8.53 -22.77
N ARG A 186 0.68 -9.49 -23.42
CA ARG A 186 1.02 -9.87 -24.82
C ARG A 186 0.84 -8.69 -25.77
N THR A 187 -0.16 -7.86 -25.52
CA THR A 187 -0.44 -6.68 -26.33
C THR A 187 0.69 -5.67 -26.22
N LEU A 188 1.14 -5.35 -25.00
CA LEU A 188 2.29 -4.47 -24.77
C LEU A 188 3.58 -5.00 -25.40
N ILE A 189 3.84 -6.32 -25.29
CA ILE A 189 5.00 -6.94 -25.97
C ILE A 189 4.93 -6.76 -27.49
N ALA A 190 3.73 -6.91 -28.07
CA ALA A 190 3.56 -6.84 -29.53
C ALA A 190 3.79 -5.43 -30.09
N VAL A 191 3.59 -4.39 -29.29
CA VAL A 191 3.75 -2.99 -29.71
C VAL A 191 5.09 -2.38 -29.30
N ARG A 192 6.04 -3.17 -28.78
CA ARG A 192 7.36 -2.67 -28.35
C ARG A 192 8.05 -1.78 -29.38
N GLU A 193 8.06 -2.21 -30.65
CA GLU A 193 8.75 -1.50 -31.73
C GLU A 193 8.01 -0.23 -32.19
N GLU A 194 6.80 0.02 -31.67
CA GLU A 194 6.05 1.27 -31.89
C GLU A 194 6.47 2.38 -30.91
N PHE A 195 7.18 2.07 -29.82
CA PHE A 195 7.69 3.05 -28.86
C PHE A 195 9.03 3.65 -29.30
N GLU A 196 9.19 4.97 -29.18
CA GLU A 196 10.46 5.65 -29.40
C GLU A 196 11.43 5.49 -28.23
N ASP A 197 10.90 5.53 -27.00
CA ASP A 197 11.64 5.33 -25.77
C ASP A 197 11.44 3.91 -25.22
N ALA A 198 12.54 3.16 -25.13
CA ALA A 198 12.50 1.81 -24.58
C ALA A 198 12.15 1.81 -23.08
N GLU A 199 12.57 2.83 -22.33
CA GLU A 199 12.34 2.92 -20.89
C GLU A 199 10.85 3.09 -20.57
N GLU A 200 10.14 3.90 -21.36
CA GLU A 200 8.69 4.08 -21.26
C GLU A 200 7.95 2.75 -21.46
N TRP A 201 8.32 1.98 -22.48
CA TRP A 201 7.75 0.65 -22.72
C TRP A 201 8.07 -0.33 -21.59
N GLU A 202 9.29 -0.30 -21.05
CA GLU A 202 9.70 -1.15 -19.92
C GLU A 202 8.85 -0.87 -18.68
N ILE A 203 8.62 0.41 -18.34
CA ILE A 203 7.73 0.82 -17.24
C ILE A 203 6.31 0.25 -17.44
N LEU A 204 5.74 0.42 -18.63
CA LEU A 204 4.40 -0.09 -18.94
C LEU A 204 4.31 -1.62 -18.84
N LEU A 205 5.34 -2.34 -19.29
CA LEU A 205 5.38 -3.80 -19.19
C LEU A 205 5.48 -4.27 -17.73
N GLU A 206 6.26 -3.59 -16.91
CA GLU A 206 6.39 -3.85 -15.47
C GLU A 206 5.09 -3.55 -14.73
N LEU A 207 4.40 -2.45 -15.07
CA LEU A 207 3.07 -2.12 -14.56
C LEU A 207 2.03 -3.21 -14.89
N ALA A 208 2.15 -3.81 -16.08
CA ALA A 208 1.33 -4.94 -16.52
C ALA A 208 1.69 -6.27 -15.82
N GLY A 209 2.80 -6.29 -15.09
CA GLY A 209 3.22 -7.37 -14.22
C GLY A 209 4.34 -8.26 -14.76
N LEU A 210 5.07 -7.83 -15.79
CA LEU A 210 6.18 -8.61 -16.36
C LEU A 210 7.48 -7.79 -16.38
N LEU A 211 8.59 -8.40 -15.98
CA LEU A 211 9.91 -7.78 -16.11
C LEU A 211 10.39 -7.86 -17.57
N PRO A 212 11.02 -6.78 -18.09
CA PRO A 212 11.35 -6.66 -19.51
C PRO A 212 12.45 -7.62 -19.98
N ASP A 213 13.29 -8.12 -19.08
CA ASP A 213 14.53 -8.83 -19.39
C ASP A 213 14.53 -10.33 -19.03
N THR A 214 13.56 -10.79 -18.22
CA THR A 214 13.63 -12.12 -17.58
C THR A 214 12.41 -13.00 -17.79
N GLU A 215 11.37 -12.53 -18.49
CA GLU A 215 10.02 -13.17 -18.55
C GLU A 215 9.42 -13.50 -17.17
N LYS A 216 10.04 -12.99 -16.09
CA LYS A 216 9.60 -13.17 -14.71
C LYS A 216 8.52 -12.15 -14.39
N SER A 217 7.71 -12.46 -13.39
CA SER A 217 6.72 -11.52 -12.85
C SER A 217 7.42 -10.30 -12.25
N ALA A 218 6.89 -9.10 -12.49
CA ALA A 218 7.37 -7.85 -11.90
C ALA A 218 7.13 -7.78 -10.38
N GLY A 219 6.27 -8.64 -9.83
CA GLY A 219 6.07 -8.75 -8.39
C GLY A 219 5.79 -10.18 -7.93
N HIS A 220 5.47 -10.36 -6.66
CA HIS A 220 5.32 -11.69 -6.06
C HIS A 220 3.86 -11.98 -5.65
N PRO A 221 3.07 -12.74 -6.42
CA PRO A 221 1.75 -13.16 -5.98
C PRO A 221 1.82 -14.21 -4.85
N PRO A 222 0.85 -14.27 -3.92
CA PRO A 222 -0.29 -13.36 -3.77
C PRO A 222 0.10 -12.03 -3.09
N ALA A 223 -0.78 -11.03 -3.21
CA ALA A 223 -0.65 -9.74 -2.54
C ALA A 223 -1.21 -9.78 -1.11
N TYR A 224 -0.53 -9.10 -0.18
CA TYR A 224 -0.93 -8.96 1.22
C TYR A 224 -0.97 -7.49 1.63
N LEU A 225 -1.98 -7.13 2.42
CA LEU A 225 -2.02 -5.91 3.22
C LEU A 225 -1.13 -6.09 4.45
N GLY A 226 -0.27 -5.11 4.71
CA GLY A 226 0.60 -5.09 5.89
C GLY A 226 0.07 -4.17 6.99
N SER A 227 0.06 -4.64 8.24
CA SER A 227 -0.22 -3.85 9.44
C SER A 227 0.95 -3.92 10.41
N VAL A 228 1.35 -2.78 10.98
CA VAL A 228 2.37 -2.76 12.03
C VAL A 228 1.79 -3.35 13.32
N VAL A 229 2.49 -4.30 13.91
CA VAL A 229 2.12 -5.02 15.13
C VAL A 229 3.31 -5.11 16.09
N ASP A 230 3.09 -5.63 17.30
CA ASP A 230 4.20 -5.90 18.20
C ASP A 230 5.12 -6.99 17.63
N GLU A 231 6.41 -6.92 18.02
CA GLU A 231 7.47 -7.80 17.50
C GLU A 231 7.12 -9.30 17.53
N ALA A 232 6.42 -9.75 18.57
CA ALA A 232 6.11 -11.16 18.77
C ALA A 232 4.91 -11.67 17.94
N GLU A 233 4.14 -10.79 17.29
CA GLU A 233 2.91 -11.14 16.58
C GLU A 233 3.16 -11.61 15.14
N SER A 234 4.33 -11.33 14.57
CA SER A 234 4.66 -11.69 13.19
C SER A 234 6.16 -11.95 13.02
N PRO A 235 6.57 -12.86 12.13
CA PRO A 235 7.98 -13.10 11.82
C PRO A 235 8.60 -11.98 10.95
N HIS A 236 7.79 -11.10 10.35
CA HIS A 236 8.29 -10.03 9.48
C HIS A 236 8.77 -8.83 10.30
N VAL A 237 10.07 -8.79 10.63
CA VAL A 237 10.63 -7.82 11.57
C VAL A 237 10.68 -6.41 10.98
N MET A 238 10.26 -5.40 11.75
CA MET A 238 10.36 -3.98 11.41
C MET A 238 11.20 -3.23 12.46
N GLY A 239 12.11 -2.37 12.01
CA GLY A 239 12.99 -1.63 12.91
C GLY A 239 13.98 -2.51 13.68
N GLY A 240 14.48 -2.01 14.80
CA GLY A 240 15.43 -2.70 15.67
C GLY A 240 16.88 -2.73 15.17
N HIS A 241 17.79 -3.16 16.04
CA HIS A 241 19.23 -3.22 15.75
C HIS A 241 19.56 -4.27 14.67
N VAL A 242 20.59 -3.97 13.87
CA VAL A 242 21.15 -4.90 12.88
C VAL A 242 22.68 -4.87 12.97
N ASP A 243 23.29 -6.04 13.15
CA ASP A 243 24.75 -6.19 13.23
C ASP A 243 25.42 -6.10 11.87
N GLY A 244 26.51 -5.33 11.75
CA GLY A 244 27.25 -5.12 10.50
C GLY A 244 27.03 -3.74 9.84
N PRO A 245 27.59 -3.52 8.64
CA PRO A 245 27.54 -2.22 7.98
C PRO A 245 26.15 -1.92 7.41
N VAL A 246 25.69 -0.67 7.60
CA VAL A 246 24.50 -0.09 6.96
C VAL A 246 24.91 1.06 6.03
N PRO A 247 24.10 1.40 5.01
CA PRO A 247 24.28 2.63 4.25
C PRO A 247 24.30 3.85 5.15
N VAL A 248 25.08 4.87 4.80
CA VAL A 248 25.16 6.15 5.51
C VAL A 248 24.80 7.26 4.51
N CYS A 249 23.99 8.22 4.95
CA CYS A 249 23.63 9.35 4.12
C CYS A 249 24.88 10.21 3.83
N PRO A 250 25.21 10.49 2.56
CA PRO A 250 26.41 11.23 2.20
C PRO A 250 26.38 12.71 2.62
N ALA A 251 25.19 13.28 2.83
CA ALA A 251 25.04 14.69 3.19
C ALA A 251 25.18 14.96 4.70
N CYS A 252 24.63 14.08 5.54
CA CYS A 252 24.55 14.33 7.00
C CYS A 252 25.12 13.18 7.85
N SER A 253 25.69 12.16 7.22
CA SER A 253 26.25 10.97 7.86
C SER A 253 25.25 10.18 8.73
N ALA A 254 23.95 10.37 8.51
CA ALA A 254 22.91 9.58 9.17
C ALA A 254 22.97 8.12 8.71
N PRO A 255 23.15 7.13 9.61
CA PRO A 255 23.09 5.73 9.22
C PRO A 255 21.64 5.33 8.91
N ALA A 256 21.46 4.48 7.91
CA ALA A 256 20.20 3.84 7.61
C ALA A 256 19.80 2.85 8.72
N GLN A 257 18.50 2.62 8.84
CA GLN A 257 17.88 1.66 9.76
C GLN A 257 17.13 0.60 8.96
N ARG A 258 16.95 -0.58 9.54
CA ARG A 258 16.07 -1.59 8.95
C ARG A 258 14.64 -1.07 8.95
N VAL A 259 14.03 -1.06 7.78
CA VAL A 259 12.61 -0.73 7.60
C VAL A 259 11.78 -2.00 7.81
N LEU A 260 12.12 -3.06 7.07
CA LEU A 260 11.41 -4.33 7.05
C LEU A 260 12.38 -5.47 6.72
N THR A 261 12.22 -6.60 7.39
CA THR A 261 12.72 -7.90 6.97
C THR A 261 11.51 -8.79 6.68
N VAL A 262 11.40 -9.28 5.44
CA VAL A 262 10.39 -10.26 5.06
C VAL A 262 10.97 -11.65 5.30
N ALA A 263 10.45 -12.35 6.31
CA ALA A 263 10.81 -13.73 6.61
C ALA A 263 10.45 -14.68 5.46
N ALA A 264 11.45 -15.34 4.88
CA ALA A 264 11.30 -16.15 3.68
C ALA A 264 10.33 -17.31 3.85
N GLU A 265 10.38 -18.00 5.00
CA GLU A 265 9.55 -19.16 5.29
C GLU A 265 8.07 -18.81 5.53
N ALA A 266 7.77 -17.53 5.79
CA ALA A 266 6.43 -17.05 6.11
C ALA A 266 5.65 -16.52 4.89
N VAL A 267 6.27 -16.50 3.71
CA VAL A 267 5.65 -16.07 2.45
C VAL A 267 5.82 -17.13 1.36
N PRO A 268 4.85 -17.29 0.45
CA PRO A 268 4.88 -18.34 -0.58
C PRO A 268 5.70 -17.94 -1.82
N PHE A 269 6.66 -17.02 -1.70
CA PHE A 269 7.35 -16.42 -2.86
C PHE A 269 8.60 -17.18 -3.30
N GLY A 270 8.99 -18.24 -2.59
CA GLY A 270 10.21 -19.01 -2.90
C GLY A 270 11.50 -18.25 -2.61
N LEU A 271 11.50 -17.35 -1.62
CA LEU A 271 12.69 -16.62 -1.22
C LEU A 271 13.74 -17.60 -0.68
N ALA A 272 14.98 -17.49 -1.17
CA ALA A 272 16.08 -18.33 -0.73
C ALA A 272 16.56 -18.00 0.69
N GLN A 273 16.27 -16.77 1.16
CA GLN A 273 16.62 -16.24 2.47
C GLN A 273 15.78 -15.00 2.79
N ASP A 274 15.82 -14.55 4.05
CA ASP A 274 15.11 -13.35 4.49
C ASP A 274 15.58 -12.09 3.73
N ALA A 275 14.61 -11.36 3.17
CA ALA A 275 14.86 -10.13 2.44
C ALA A 275 14.81 -8.94 3.40
N SER A 276 15.89 -8.16 3.51
CA SER A 276 15.98 -7.02 4.44
C SER A 276 16.21 -5.70 3.74
N PHE A 277 15.42 -4.69 4.12
CA PHE A 277 15.38 -3.37 3.49
C PHE A 277 15.77 -2.27 4.47
N PHE A 278 16.48 -1.27 3.97
CA PHE A 278 17.07 -0.20 4.78
C PHE A 278 16.68 1.17 4.24
N TRP A 279 16.51 2.15 5.14
CA TRP A 279 16.29 3.54 4.76
C TRP A 279 16.79 4.51 5.83
N TYR A 280 17.02 5.77 5.43
CA TYR A 280 17.58 6.80 6.28
C TYR A 280 16.52 7.46 7.16
N THR A 281 16.91 7.82 8.39
CA THR A 281 16.05 8.61 9.29
C THR A 281 16.18 10.12 9.09
N CYS A 282 16.97 10.56 8.11
CA CYS A 282 17.19 11.98 7.83
C CYS A 282 16.28 12.47 6.72
N SER A 283 15.87 13.74 6.78
CA SER A 283 15.02 14.40 5.79
C SER A 283 15.79 15.26 4.79
N CYS A 284 17.09 15.04 4.60
CA CYS A 284 17.92 15.88 3.73
C CYS A 284 17.70 15.65 2.22
N GLY A 285 17.00 14.58 1.83
CA GLY A 285 16.68 14.30 0.42
C GLY A 285 17.89 14.02 -0.47
N ALA A 286 19.04 13.65 0.10
CA ALA A 286 20.27 13.47 -0.66
C ALA A 286 20.30 12.20 -1.51
N LEU A 287 19.38 11.26 -1.28
CA LEU A 287 19.32 9.96 -1.93
C LEU A 287 17.85 9.55 -2.09
N GLU A 288 17.55 8.89 -3.19
CA GLU A 288 16.23 8.31 -3.52
C GLU A 288 16.26 6.78 -3.41
N THR A 289 17.45 6.16 -3.35
CA THR A 289 17.60 4.71 -3.25
C THR A 289 18.69 4.27 -2.28
N THR A 290 18.57 3.04 -1.78
CA THR A 290 19.66 2.30 -1.11
C THR A 290 19.81 0.91 -1.75
N THR A 291 21.04 0.39 -1.83
CA THR A 291 21.30 -0.95 -2.38
C THR A 291 22.24 -1.73 -1.46
N VAL A 292 21.77 -2.88 -0.98
CA VAL A 292 22.46 -3.67 0.04
C VAL A 292 22.42 -5.15 -0.32
N ARG A 293 23.58 -5.81 -0.35
CA ARG A 293 23.65 -7.27 -0.31
C ARG A 293 23.44 -7.74 1.12
N VAL A 294 22.49 -8.63 1.31
CA VAL A 294 22.17 -9.27 2.58
C VAL A 294 22.57 -10.73 2.45
N GLY A 295 23.37 -11.25 3.37
CA GLY A 295 23.73 -12.66 3.44
C GLY A 295 23.83 -13.14 4.88
N PRO A 296 24.11 -14.44 5.10
CA PRO A 296 24.26 -15.01 6.44
C PRO A 296 25.41 -14.35 7.21
N GLY A 297 25.09 -13.36 8.05
CA GLY A 297 26.08 -12.61 8.85
C GLY A 297 26.96 -11.62 8.08
N GLU A 298 26.78 -11.50 6.76
CA GLU A 298 27.50 -10.56 5.92
C GLU A 298 26.54 -9.54 5.31
N ARG A 299 26.91 -8.26 5.35
CA ARG A 299 26.21 -7.19 4.64
C ARG A 299 27.20 -6.36 3.86
N TYR A 300 26.84 -6.01 2.64
CA TYR A 300 27.67 -5.19 1.76
C TYR A 300 26.84 -4.07 1.14
N VAL A 301 27.32 -2.84 1.24
CA VAL A 301 26.68 -1.65 0.68
C VAL A 301 27.36 -1.33 -0.65
N PHE A 302 26.59 -1.31 -1.75
CA PHE A 302 27.16 -1.13 -3.09
C PHE A 302 27.55 0.32 -3.37
N TYR A 303 26.74 1.28 -2.91
CA TYR A 303 26.87 2.69 -3.27
C TYR A 303 26.96 3.58 -2.03
N GLY A 304 27.86 4.57 -2.09
CA GLY A 304 28.02 5.58 -1.05
C GLY A 304 28.75 5.10 0.21
N PRO A 305 28.82 5.94 1.25
CA PRO A 305 29.47 5.60 2.50
C PRO A 305 28.65 4.58 3.29
N HIS A 306 29.33 3.78 4.11
CA HIS A 306 28.72 2.82 5.02
C HIS A 306 29.31 2.96 6.41
N GLY A 307 28.56 2.51 7.41
CA GLY A 307 28.94 2.64 8.81
C GLY A 307 28.13 1.71 9.71
N VAL A 308 28.20 1.95 11.01
CA VAL A 308 27.42 1.17 11.99
C VAL A 308 26.03 1.77 12.17
N SER A 309 25.04 0.92 12.43
CA SER A 309 23.70 1.39 12.78
C SER A 309 23.72 2.19 14.09
N ASP A 310 22.91 3.26 14.17
CA ASP A 310 22.76 4.06 15.39
C ASP A 310 21.45 3.68 16.11
N PRO A 311 21.51 3.02 17.28
CA PRO A 311 20.31 2.59 17.99
C PRO A 311 19.51 3.75 18.60
N SER A 312 20.06 4.97 18.65
CA SER A 312 19.34 6.15 19.13
C SER A 312 18.37 6.74 18.09
N ARG A 313 18.46 6.28 16.84
CA ARG A 313 17.60 6.70 15.72
C ARG A 313 16.67 5.56 15.35
N SER A 314 15.43 5.89 14.97
CA SER A 314 14.47 4.88 14.57
C SER A 314 13.60 5.37 13.43
N ILE A 315 13.47 4.54 12.38
CA ILE A 315 12.55 4.78 11.28
C ILE A 315 11.17 4.14 11.52
N VAL A 316 11.14 3.09 12.33
CA VAL A 316 9.92 2.43 12.82
C VAL A 316 9.76 2.79 14.29
N PRO A 317 8.55 3.02 14.83
CA PRO A 317 8.35 3.34 16.25
C PRO A 317 8.66 2.16 17.17
N GLY A 318 9.94 1.98 17.52
CA GLY A 318 10.45 0.84 18.29
C GLY A 318 10.78 -0.37 17.42
N LYS A 319 10.99 -1.52 18.07
CA LYS A 319 11.10 -2.82 17.39
C LYS A 319 9.69 -3.40 17.24
N ARG A 320 9.27 -3.62 16.00
CA ARG A 320 7.92 -4.05 15.63
C ARG A 320 7.97 -5.21 14.65
N ALA A 321 6.82 -5.67 14.23
CA ALA A 321 6.69 -6.56 13.10
C ALA A 321 5.57 -6.11 12.16
N MET A 322 5.47 -6.74 11.00
CA MET A 322 4.40 -6.52 10.02
C MET A 322 3.51 -7.76 9.94
N ALA A 323 2.27 -7.68 10.42
CA ALA A 323 1.27 -8.73 10.18
C ALA A 323 0.74 -8.62 8.75
N LEU A 324 0.51 -9.76 8.12
CA LEU A 324 0.03 -9.84 6.74
C LEU A 324 -1.40 -10.41 6.70
N GLU A 325 -2.31 -9.69 6.04
CA GLU A 325 -3.65 -10.17 5.70
C GLU A 325 -3.80 -10.21 4.17
N PRO A 326 -4.48 -11.19 3.57
CA PRO A 326 -4.65 -11.23 2.12
C PRO A 326 -5.27 -9.94 1.57
N HIS A 327 -4.66 -9.36 0.53
CA HIS A 327 -5.23 -8.21 -0.16
C HIS A 327 -6.48 -8.66 -0.96
N PRO A 328 -7.63 -7.99 -0.89
CA PRO A 328 -8.81 -8.46 -1.61
C PRO A 328 -8.66 -8.38 -3.14
N ASN A 329 -7.93 -7.38 -3.62
CA ASN A 329 -7.55 -7.26 -5.03
C ASN A 329 -6.19 -7.94 -5.26
N GLN A 330 -6.20 -9.15 -5.83
CA GLN A 330 -4.99 -9.94 -6.10
C GLN A 330 -4.34 -9.62 -7.45
N VAL A 331 -5.03 -8.88 -8.33
CA VAL A 331 -4.49 -8.43 -9.62
C VAL A 331 -3.62 -7.18 -9.44
N GLY A 332 -3.94 -6.37 -8.42
CA GLY A 332 -3.21 -5.16 -8.05
C GLY A 332 -4.08 -3.92 -8.16
N VAL A 333 -3.66 -2.82 -7.53
CA VAL A 333 -4.39 -1.54 -7.55
C VAL A 333 -4.02 -0.75 -8.80
N SER A 334 -5.02 -0.26 -9.55
CA SER A 334 -4.82 0.54 -10.80
C SER A 334 -4.67 2.04 -10.57
N LEU A 335 -4.71 2.48 -9.32
CA LEU A 335 -4.54 3.88 -8.94
C LEU A 335 -3.17 4.10 -8.32
N GLU A 336 -2.61 5.27 -8.56
CA GLU A 336 -1.42 5.75 -7.87
C GLU A 336 -1.62 5.72 -6.34
N ALA A 337 -0.53 5.51 -5.63
CA ALA A 337 -0.45 5.64 -4.20
C ALA A 337 -0.48 7.12 -3.81
N LEU A 338 -1.14 7.39 -2.69
CA LEU A 338 -1.01 8.65 -2.00
C LEU A 338 0.01 8.47 -0.89
N ALA A 339 1.17 9.08 -1.03
CA ALA A 339 2.24 9.07 -0.04
C ALA A 339 1.72 9.47 1.36
N GLY A 340 1.97 8.64 2.38
CA GLY A 340 1.51 8.89 3.75
C GLY A 340 0.06 8.50 4.03
N ALA A 341 -0.70 8.07 3.01
CA ALA A 341 -2.07 7.59 3.13
C ALA A 341 -2.27 6.19 2.51
N SER A 342 -1.21 5.62 1.94
CA SER A 342 -1.21 4.29 1.37
C SER A 342 -0.93 3.26 2.46
N ARG A 343 -1.42 2.04 2.26
CA ARG A 343 -1.16 0.94 3.20
C ARG A 343 0.16 0.27 2.87
N HIS A 344 0.76 -0.37 3.87
CA HIS A 344 1.89 -1.25 3.62
C HIS A 344 1.41 -2.46 2.80
N GLN A 345 2.30 -2.98 1.96
CA GLN A 345 2.02 -4.14 1.11
C GLN A 345 3.21 -5.09 1.11
N VAL A 346 2.94 -6.39 1.04
CA VAL A 346 3.94 -7.44 0.74
C VAL A 346 3.40 -8.32 -0.38
N GLY A 347 4.21 -8.57 -1.40
CA GLY A 347 3.77 -9.24 -2.62
C GLY A 347 2.83 -8.40 -3.50
N GLY A 348 2.28 -9.00 -4.54
CA GLY A 348 1.52 -8.32 -5.59
C GLY A 348 2.42 -7.45 -6.47
N LEU A 349 1.81 -6.45 -7.12
CA LEU A 349 2.49 -5.41 -7.89
C LEU A 349 2.55 -4.11 -7.09
N PRO A 350 3.58 -3.27 -7.30
CA PRO A 350 3.70 -2.00 -6.61
C PRO A 350 2.50 -1.10 -6.93
N ARG A 351 2.02 -0.41 -5.89
CA ARG A 351 1.15 0.76 -6.05
C ARG A 351 2.03 2.00 -6.01
N TRP A 352 2.58 2.37 -7.16
CA TRP A 352 3.50 3.50 -7.33
C TRP A 352 2.86 4.84 -6.96
N VAL A 353 3.64 5.78 -6.40
CA VAL A 353 3.20 7.19 -6.28
C VAL A 353 3.31 7.85 -7.64
N GLU A 354 4.45 7.66 -8.30
CA GLU A 354 4.70 7.97 -9.71
C GLU A 354 5.31 6.71 -10.34
N TYR A 355 4.83 6.35 -11.54
CA TYR A 355 5.33 5.16 -12.23
C TYR A 355 6.82 5.31 -12.54
N ASP A 356 7.58 4.26 -12.24
CA ASP A 356 9.04 4.24 -12.41
C ASP A 356 9.50 2.83 -12.75
N ALA A 357 10.69 2.73 -13.35
CA ALA A 357 11.29 1.47 -13.74
C ALA A 357 11.78 0.71 -12.50
N HIS A 358 11.68 -0.62 -12.55
CA HIS A 358 12.23 -1.46 -11.49
C HIS A 358 13.76 -1.35 -11.48
N PRO A 359 14.39 -1.31 -10.29
CA PRO A 359 15.83 -1.24 -10.21
C PRO A 359 16.46 -2.55 -10.71
N HIS A 360 17.61 -2.44 -11.36
CA HIS A 360 18.41 -3.60 -11.75
C HIS A 360 19.37 -4.03 -10.65
N CYS A 361 19.52 -5.34 -10.47
CA CYS A 361 20.47 -5.89 -9.51
C CYS A 361 21.92 -5.56 -9.94
N PRO A 362 22.76 -4.98 -9.06
CA PRO A 362 24.15 -4.63 -9.42
C PRO A 362 25.05 -5.84 -9.71
N GLU A 363 24.63 -7.05 -9.34
CA GLU A 363 25.42 -8.27 -9.56
C GLU A 363 25.02 -8.99 -10.86
N CYS A 364 23.75 -9.40 -11.00
CA CYS A 364 23.29 -10.11 -12.20
C CYS A 364 22.82 -9.18 -13.33
N ARG A 365 22.55 -7.90 -13.03
CA ARG A 365 22.00 -6.88 -13.94
C ARG A 365 20.57 -7.13 -14.42
N GLU A 366 19.89 -8.12 -13.84
CA GLU A 366 18.47 -8.35 -14.10
C GLU A 366 17.60 -7.33 -13.35
N ALA A 367 16.48 -6.92 -13.94
CA ALA A 367 15.44 -6.14 -13.28
C ALA A 367 14.92 -6.91 -12.05
N MET A 368 14.66 -6.19 -10.96
CA MET A 368 14.31 -6.80 -9.69
C MET A 368 12.79 -6.80 -9.48
N PRO A 369 12.19 -7.93 -9.06
CA PRO A 369 10.77 -7.94 -8.72
C PRO A 369 10.50 -7.14 -7.45
N PHE A 370 9.35 -6.47 -7.42
CA PHE A 370 8.79 -5.82 -6.25
C PHE A 370 8.43 -6.85 -5.18
N LEU A 371 8.90 -6.63 -3.96
CA LEU A 371 8.60 -7.50 -2.81
C LEU A 371 7.66 -6.84 -1.79
N ALA A 372 7.84 -5.56 -1.50
CA ALA A 372 7.05 -4.88 -0.47
C ALA A 372 7.03 -3.37 -0.65
N SER A 373 6.03 -2.71 -0.05
CA SER A 373 6.02 -1.27 0.16
C SER A 373 5.74 -0.91 1.61
N VAL A 374 6.42 0.10 2.12
CA VAL A 374 6.21 0.64 3.47
C VAL A 374 5.95 2.14 3.35
N ASP A 375 4.69 2.50 3.57
CA ASP A 375 4.24 3.89 3.63
C ASP A 375 4.56 4.58 4.97
N SER A 376 4.71 5.91 4.94
CA SER A 376 4.94 6.75 6.13
C SER A 376 3.70 7.08 6.96
N GLY A 377 2.53 6.60 6.54
CA GLY A 377 1.25 6.86 7.18
C GLY A 377 1.15 6.41 8.65
N PRO A 378 0.01 6.70 9.30
CA PRO A 378 -0.17 6.45 10.73
C PRO A 378 -0.07 4.95 11.04
N THR A 379 0.50 4.64 12.21
CA THR A 379 0.51 3.29 12.78
C THR A 379 -0.09 3.29 14.18
N PRO A 380 -0.52 2.15 14.73
CA PRO A 380 -1.00 2.06 16.11
C PRO A 380 0.05 2.46 17.17
N PHE A 381 1.31 2.59 16.76
CA PHE A 381 2.49 2.86 17.60
C PHE A 381 3.09 4.25 17.37
N GLY A 382 2.43 5.11 16.58
CA GLY A 382 2.91 6.44 16.22
C GLY A 382 3.43 6.55 14.79
N ALA A 383 3.99 7.70 14.46
CA ALA A 383 4.46 8.00 13.10
C ALA A 383 5.76 7.26 12.75
N MET A 384 5.92 6.95 11.46
CA MET A 384 7.19 6.51 10.91
C MET A 384 8.21 7.66 10.89
N GLY A 385 9.50 7.32 10.97
CA GLY A 385 10.62 8.27 10.95
C GLY A 385 11.05 8.74 9.56
N PHE A 386 10.15 8.66 8.57
CA PHE A 386 10.34 9.13 7.19
C PHE A 386 9.00 9.67 6.65
N ARG A 387 9.02 10.26 5.46
CA ARG A 387 7.82 10.70 4.73
C ARG A 387 7.78 10.03 3.37
N GLY A 388 6.61 9.82 2.80
CA GLY A 388 6.47 9.16 1.49
C GLY A 388 6.25 7.65 1.60
N THR A 389 6.55 6.94 0.53
CA THR A 389 6.46 5.49 0.43
C THR A 389 7.82 4.92 0.06
N LEU A 390 8.20 3.82 0.72
CA LEU A 390 9.40 3.05 0.40
C LEU A 390 9.00 1.80 -0.37
N PHE A 391 9.51 1.64 -1.58
CA PHE A 391 9.36 0.44 -2.41
C PHE A 391 10.59 -0.44 -2.27
N CYS A 392 10.36 -1.73 -2.05
CA CYS A 392 11.37 -2.70 -1.65
C CYS A 392 11.46 -3.80 -2.71
N PHE A 393 12.60 -3.90 -3.39
CA PHE A 393 12.87 -4.84 -4.48
C PHE A 393 13.93 -5.85 -4.07
N TRP A 394 13.75 -7.11 -4.46
CA TRP A 394 14.61 -8.20 -4.01
C TRP A 394 15.09 -9.08 -5.15
N CYS A 395 16.41 -9.18 -5.31
CA CYS A 395 17.04 -10.14 -6.20
C CYS A 395 17.32 -11.43 -5.41
N ASN A 396 16.51 -12.45 -5.65
CA ASN A 396 16.57 -13.70 -4.89
C ASN A 396 17.89 -14.45 -5.06
N ASP A 397 18.43 -14.47 -6.27
CA ASP A 397 19.63 -15.24 -6.60
C ASP A 397 20.90 -14.62 -6.01
N CYS A 398 20.96 -13.28 -5.98
CA CYS A 398 22.13 -12.53 -5.47
C CYS A 398 22.01 -12.13 -3.99
N GLY A 399 20.82 -12.23 -3.40
CA GLY A 399 20.57 -11.74 -2.05
C GLY A 399 20.72 -10.22 -1.93
N VAL A 400 20.33 -9.47 -2.97
CA VAL A 400 20.45 -8.00 -3.00
C VAL A 400 19.08 -7.36 -2.81
N SER A 401 18.99 -6.39 -1.90
CA SER A 401 17.84 -5.51 -1.74
C SER A 401 18.11 -4.14 -2.31
N VAL A 402 17.07 -3.57 -2.93
CA VAL A 402 16.99 -2.14 -3.24
C VAL A 402 15.77 -1.56 -2.53
N THR A 403 15.97 -0.48 -1.80
CA THR A 403 14.87 0.35 -1.27
C THR A 403 14.84 1.65 -2.07
N GLN A 404 13.69 2.00 -2.63
CA GLN A 404 13.45 3.24 -3.36
C GLN A 404 12.40 4.08 -2.65
N HIS A 405 12.58 5.39 -2.65
CA HIS A 405 11.70 6.35 -1.99
C HIS A 405 10.98 7.24 -3.01
N GLN A 406 9.67 7.41 -2.81
CA GLN A 406 8.85 8.40 -3.52
C GLN A 406 8.01 9.17 -2.49
N SER A 407 7.73 10.46 -2.72
CA SER A 407 7.09 11.35 -1.74
C SER A 407 5.99 12.24 -2.28
#